data_AF-A0A1N6FND8-F1
#
_entry.id   AF-A0A1N6FND8-F1
#
_cell.length_a   1.000
_cell.length_b   1.000
_cell.length_c   1.000
_cell.angle_alpha   90.00
_cell.angle_beta   90.00
_cell.angle_gamma   90.00
#
_symmetry.space_group_name_H-M   'P 1'
#
loop_
_entity.id
_entity.type
_entity.pdbx_description
1 polymer ?
#
loop_
_entity_poly.entity_id
_entity_poly.type
_entity_poly.pdbx_seq_one_letter_code
_entity_poly.pdbx_strand_id
1 'polypeptide(L)'
;MSKKTDVTNTTSKNFESKFNPKRLKELIDSGADADEIQEELGIVSKQSLRQHVLRLINEEQKFIEVKGLYSERAQRLPMINFKGELKISSKNLSDGNFSHGDKFNLEVTSERITLTKISSNKEPEKKDTIESAKK
;
A
#
# COMPACT_ATOMS: atom_id res chain seq x y z
N MET A 1 -43.16 -22.92 6.89
CA MET A 1 -41.71 -22.61 6.92
C MET A 1 -41.32 -22.13 5.54
N SER A 2 -41.02 -20.85 5.37
CA SER A 2 -40.07 -20.30 4.38
C SER A 2 -40.05 -18.79 4.53
N LYS A 3 -38.91 -18.30 5.02
CA LYS A 3 -38.66 -16.95 5.52
C LYS A 3 -38.78 -15.90 4.40
N LYS A 4 -39.54 -14.84 4.69
CA LYS A 4 -39.37 -13.52 4.08
C LYS A 4 -38.01 -12.97 4.53
N THR A 5 -37.19 -12.51 3.59
CA THR A 5 -36.09 -11.59 3.88
C THR A 5 -36.32 -10.34 3.05
N ASP A 6 -36.76 -9.30 3.75
CA ASP A 6 -36.85 -7.91 3.34
C ASP A 6 -35.54 -7.46 2.67
N VAL A 7 -35.63 -7.07 1.39
CA VAL A 7 -34.56 -6.34 0.70
C VAL A 7 -34.69 -4.89 1.13
N THR A 8 -33.91 -4.51 2.15
CA THR A 8 -33.80 -3.13 2.60
C THR A 8 -33.19 -2.26 1.50
N ASN A 9 -34.00 -1.32 1.00
CA ASN A 9 -33.61 -0.17 0.21
C ASN A 9 -32.41 0.56 0.86
N THR A 10 -31.19 0.32 0.38
CA THR A 10 -30.05 1.21 0.65
C THR A 10 -30.12 2.37 -0.33
N THR A 11 -30.86 3.41 0.06
CA THR A 11 -30.82 4.72 -0.57
C THR A 11 -29.42 5.29 -0.44
N SER A 12 -28.74 5.45 -1.57
CA SER A 12 -27.51 6.22 -1.71
C SER A 12 -27.78 7.67 -1.31
N LYS A 13 -27.63 7.98 -0.02
CA LYS A 13 -27.46 9.36 0.43
C LYS A 13 -26.16 9.86 -0.18
N ASN A 14 -26.30 10.62 -1.26
CA ASN A 14 -25.31 11.61 -1.67
C ASN A 14 -25.18 12.61 -0.52
N PHE A 15 -24.41 12.24 0.50
CA PHE A 15 -24.03 13.09 1.60
C PHE A 15 -22.89 13.94 1.06
N GLU A 16 -23.24 14.98 0.31
CA GLU A 16 -22.33 16.11 0.13
C GLU A 16 -22.08 16.66 1.54
N SER A 17 -20.96 16.23 2.13
CA SER A 17 -20.43 16.77 3.38
C SER A 17 -20.45 18.29 3.23
N LYS A 18 -21.31 18.98 3.97
CA LYS A 18 -21.42 20.44 3.92
C LYS A 18 -20.08 21.01 4.37
N PHE A 19 -19.24 21.36 3.41
CA PHE A 19 -17.94 21.95 3.64
C PHE A 19 -18.10 23.22 4.47
N ASN A 20 -17.60 23.21 5.71
CA ASN A 20 -17.58 24.37 6.58
C ASN A 20 -16.13 24.82 6.81
N PRO A 21 -15.62 25.81 6.04
CA PRO A 21 -14.21 26.20 6.09
C PRO A 21 -13.81 26.78 7.45
N LYS A 22 -14.72 27.50 8.12
CA LYS A 22 -14.44 28.10 9.44
C LYS A 22 -14.23 27.03 10.49
N ARG A 23 -15.14 26.04 10.53
CA ARG A 23 -15.05 24.95 11.51
C ARG A 23 -13.84 24.05 11.25
N LEU A 24 -13.54 23.76 9.97
CA LEU A 24 -12.34 23.02 9.59
C LEU A 24 -11.07 23.74 10.07
N LYS A 25 -11.00 25.05 9.92
CA LYS A 25 -9.87 25.86 10.40
C LYS A 25 -9.72 25.80 11.91
N GLU A 26 -10.79 25.99 12.67
CA GLU A 26 -10.76 25.91 14.14
C GLU A 26 -10.20 24.57 14.63
N LEU A 27 -10.62 23.47 14.01
CA LEU A 27 -10.15 22.13 14.36
C LEU A 27 -8.66 21.95 14.04
N ILE A 28 -8.21 22.42 12.88
CA ILE A 28 -6.79 22.37 12.49
C ILE A 28 -5.94 23.24 13.42
N ASP A 29 -6.38 24.46 13.72
CA ASP A 29 -5.67 25.39 14.62
C ASP A 29 -5.60 24.85 16.06
N SER A 30 -6.59 24.05 16.47
CA SER A 30 -6.59 23.33 17.76
C SER A 30 -5.68 22.09 17.78
N GLY A 31 -5.12 21.70 16.64
CA GLY A 31 -4.22 20.54 16.51
C GLY A 31 -4.92 19.19 16.41
N ALA A 32 -6.21 19.17 16.06
CA ALA A 32 -6.98 17.93 15.86
C ALA A 32 -6.39 17.08 14.71
N ASP A 33 -6.47 15.76 14.85
CA ASP A 33 -6.00 14.84 13.83
C ASP A 33 -7.03 14.59 12.71
N ALA A 34 -6.60 13.93 11.63
CA ALA A 34 -7.47 13.67 10.49
C ALA A 34 -8.72 12.84 10.84
N ASP A 35 -8.63 11.90 11.79
CA ASP A 35 -9.74 11.01 12.13
C ASP A 35 -10.76 11.78 13.00
N GLU A 36 -10.30 12.60 13.95
CA GLU A 36 -11.12 13.51 14.76
C GLU A 36 -11.87 14.54 13.88
N ILE A 37 -11.17 15.14 12.91
CA ILE A 37 -11.78 16.10 11.97
C ILE A 37 -12.84 15.42 11.10
N GLN A 38 -12.61 14.16 10.69
CA GLN A 38 -13.58 13.41 9.91
C GLN A 38 -14.86 13.12 10.69
N GLU A 39 -14.74 12.76 11.97
CA GLU A 39 -15.87 12.50 12.86
C GLU A 39 -16.70 13.77 13.08
N GLU A 40 -16.06 14.88 13.45
CA GLU A 40 -16.72 16.16 13.76
C GLU A 40 -17.43 16.77 12.54
N LEU A 41 -16.84 16.65 11.35
CA LEU A 41 -17.41 17.21 10.11
C LEU A 41 -18.27 16.22 9.32
N GLY A 42 -18.41 14.98 9.79
CA GLY A 42 -19.14 13.92 9.09
C GLY A 42 -18.55 13.59 7.71
N ILE A 43 -17.21 13.63 7.58
CA ILE A 43 -16.51 13.36 6.33
C ILE A 43 -16.16 11.88 6.24
N VAL A 44 -16.74 11.20 5.24
CA VAL A 44 -16.63 9.74 5.10
C VAL A 44 -15.22 9.25 4.78
N SER A 45 -14.40 10.03 4.05
CA SER A 45 -13.08 9.57 3.60
C SER A 45 -11.98 10.63 3.76
N LYS A 46 -10.74 10.17 4.03
CA LYS A 46 -9.54 11.03 4.03
C LYS A 46 -9.32 11.75 2.71
N GLN A 47 -9.77 11.15 1.60
CA GLN A 47 -9.71 11.79 0.29
C GLN A 47 -10.64 13.00 0.20
N SER A 48 -11.86 12.91 0.74
CA SER A 48 -12.78 14.04 0.83
C SER A 48 -12.26 15.13 1.76
N LEU A 49 -11.70 14.76 2.92
CA LEU A 49 -11.05 15.72 3.83
C LEU A 49 -9.88 16.43 3.15
N ARG A 50 -9.07 15.71 2.37
CA ARG A 50 -7.97 16.28 1.60
C ARG A 50 -8.45 17.34 0.61
N GLN A 51 -9.56 17.11 -0.09
CA GLN A 51 -10.13 18.11 -1.00
C GLN A 51 -10.59 19.37 -0.26
N HIS A 52 -11.20 19.20 0.92
CA HIS A 52 -11.63 20.31 1.77
C HIS A 52 -10.45 21.13 2.29
N VAL A 53 -9.37 20.48 2.73
CA VAL A 53 -8.13 21.15 3.16
C VAL A 53 -7.47 21.88 2.00
N LEU A 54 -7.40 21.26 0.81
CA LEU A 54 -6.88 21.91 -0.39
C LEU A 54 -7.68 23.16 -0.78
N ARG A 55 -9.01 23.11 -0.63
CA ARG A 55 -9.88 24.26 -0.85
C ARG A 55 -9.59 25.38 0.16
N LEU A 56 -9.43 25.06 1.44
CA LEU A 56 -9.06 26.00 2.49
C LEU A 56 -7.69 26.66 2.23
N ILE A 57 -6.69 25.87 1.79
CA ILE A 57 -5.36 26.37 1.39
C ILE A 57 -5.47 27.38 0.24
N ASN A 58 -6.27 27.08 -0.79
CA ASN A 58 -6.46 27.97 -1.93
C ASN A 58 -7.13 29.29 -1.52
N GLU A 59 -8.08 29.24 -0.59
CA GLU A 59 -8.78 30.41 -0.07
C GLU A 59 -7.86 31.29 0.81
N GLU A 60 -7.01 30.67 1.65
CA GLU A 60 -6.14 31.42 2.57
C GLU A 60 -4.74 31.75 2.02
N GLN A 61 -4.35 31.15 0.88
CA GLN A 61 -2.98 31.20 0.33
C GLN A 61 -1.91 30.84 1.38
N LYS A 62 -2.25 29.89 2.27
CA LYS A 62 -1.38 29.43 3.35
C LYS A 62 -1.15 27.95 3.26
N PHE A 63 0.06 27.53 3.56
CA PHE A 63 0.38 26.12 3.71
C PHE A 63 -0.26 25.59 4.99
N ILE A 64 -1.16 24.62 4.86
CA ILE A 64 -1.85 23.97 5.97
C ILE A 64 -1.41 22.51 6.03
N GLU A 65 -0.86 22.09 7.16
CA GLU A 65 -0.48 20.70 7.44
C GLU A 65 -1.47 20.08 8.40
N VAL A 66 -2.00 18.90 8.06
CA VAL A 66 -2.91 18.13 8.92
C VAL A 66 -2.29 16.78 9.19
N LYS A 67 -2.05 16.49 10.47
CA LYS A 67 -1.42 15.24 10.91
C LYS A 67 -2.29 14.04 10.54
N GLY A 68 -1.69 13.01 9.94
CA GLY A 68 -2.40 11.79 9.54
C GLY A 68 -3.28 11.92 8.29
N LEU A 69 -3.34 13.11 7.66
CA LEU A 69 -4.08 13.32 6.40
C LEU A 69 -3.41 12.61 5.22
N TYR A 70 -2.08 12.65 5.19
CA TYR A 70 -1.30 11.87 4.25
C TYR A 70 -0.85 10.61 4.97
N SER A 71 -1.39 9.47 4.57
CA SER A 71 -0.82 8.20 5.01
C SER A 71 0.64 8.19 4.59
N GLU A 72 1.53 7.88 5.53
CA GLU A 72 2.87 7.41 5.19
C GLU A 72 2.67 6.35 4.11
N ARG A 73 3.31 6.54 2.96
CA ARG A 73 3.17 5.60 1.83
C ARG A 73 3.57 4.24 2.37
N ALA A 74 2.58 3.42 2.73
CA ALA A 74 2.77 2.03 3.10
C ALA A 74 3.71 1.48 2.05
N GLN A 75 4.87 0.96 2.48
CA GLN A 75 5.84 0.40 1.55
C GLN A 75 5.08 -0.57 0.67
N ARG A 76 4.94 -0.24 -0.62
CA ARG A 76 4.12 -1.04 -1.52
C ARG A 76 4.82 -2.37 -1.65
N LEU A 77 4.26 -3.38 -1.00
CA LEU A 77 4.70 -4.76 -1.13
C LEU A 77 4.68 -5.11 -2.63
N PRO A 78 5.70 -5.83 -3.13
CA PRO A 78 5.70 -6.30 -4.51
C PRO A 78 4.45 -7.13 -4.78
N MET A 79 3.78 -6.88 -5.89
CA MET A 79 2.56 -7.59 -6.30
C MET A 79 2.65 -7.95 -7.78
N ILE A 80 2.01 -9.05 -8.16
CA ILE A 80 1.82 -9.43 -9.57
C ILE A 80 0.98 -8.35 -10.26
N ASN A 81 1.53 -7.77 -11.33
CA ASN A 81 0.82 -6.78 -12.13
C ASN A 81 -0.19 -7.45 -13.08
N PHE A 82 -1.00 -6.64 -13.78
CA PHE A 82 -1.97 -7.16 -14.76
C PHE A 82 -1.34 -7.91 -15.94
N LYS A 83 -0.02 -7.82 -16.13
CA LYS A 83 0.73 -8.57 -17.14
C LYS A 83 1.26 -9.91 -16.62
N GLY A 84 0.99 -10.25 -15.35
CA GLY A 84 1.50 -11.47 -14.72
C GLY A 84 2.95 -11.37 -14.25
N GLU A 85 3.54 -10.17 -14.18
CA GLU A 85 4.94 -9.97 -13.80
C GLU A 85 5.05 -9.53 -12.32
N LEU A 86 6.02 -10.10 -11.60
CA LEU A 86 6.43 -9.60 -10.28
C LEU A 86 7.55 -8.57 -10.46
N LYS A 87 7.29 -7.30 -10.14
CA LYS A 87 8.31 -6.25 -10.20
C LYS A 87 8.82 -5.89 -8.80
N ILE A 88 10.10 -6.14 -8.57
CA ILE A 88 10.82 -5.72 -7.36
C ILE A 88 11.57 -4.43 -7.69
N SER A 89 11.33 -3.36 -6.93
CA SER A 89 11.98 -2.05 -7.12
C SER A 89 13.15 -1.84 -6.15
N SER A 90 14.00 -0.84 -6.40
CA SER A 90 15.08 -0.46 -5.47
C SER A 90 14.56 -0.15 -4.06
N LYS A 91 13.32 0.35 -3.93
CA LYS A 91 12.67 0.58 -2.63
C LYS A 91 12.35 -0.70 -1.87
N ASN A 92 12.16 -1.81 -2.57
CA ASN A 92 11.95 -3.13 -1.98
C ASN A 92 13.27 -3.82 -1.62
N LEU A 93 14.39 -3.26 -2.08
CA LEU A 93 15.75 -3.78 -1.89
C LEU A 93 16.59 -2.88 -0.98
N SER A 94 15.96 -1.89 -0.31
CA SER A 94 16.64 -0.81 0.42
C SER A 94 17.62 -1.29 1.49
N ASP A 95 17.36 -2.46 2.05
CA ASP A 95 18.13 -3.01 3.17
C ASP A 95 19.25 -3.95 2.68
N GLY A 96 19.37 -4.15 1.35
CA GLY A 96 20.33 -5.05 0.74
C GLY A 96 21.43 -4.35 -0.05
N ASN A 97 22.67 -4.85 0.04
CA ASN A 97 23.80 -4.40 -0.77
C ASN A 97 23.76 -5.03 -2.19
N PHE A 98 22.77 -4.62 -2.98
CA PHE A 98 22.60 -5.06 -4.36
C PHE A 98 23.01 -3.96 -5.33
N SER A 99 23.78 -4.32 -6.36
CA SER A 99 24.31 -3.41 -7.37
C SER A 99 23.90 -3.83 -8.77
N HIS A 100 24.02 -2.89 -9.72
CA HIS A 100 23.81 -3.21 -11.12
C HIS A 100 24.75 -4.34 -11.58
N GLY A 101 24.20 -5.33 -12.27
CA GLY A 101 24.94 -6.50 -12.75
C GLY A 101 24.94 -7.70 -11.79
N ASP A 102 24.43 -7.55 -10.56
CA ASP A 102 24.20 -8.69 -9.66
C ASP A 102 23.23 -9.70 -10.29
N LYS A 103 23.62 -10.98 -10.25
CA LYS A 103 22.80 -12.09 -10.72
C LYS A 103 22.25 -12.86 -9.53
N PHE A 104 21.06 -13.42 -9.70
CA PHE A 104 20.35 -14.17 -8.66
C PHE A 104 19.91 -15.51 -9.22
N ASN A 105 20.01 -16.55 -8.39
CA ASN A 105 19.29 -17.79 -8.61
C ASN A 105 17.84 -17.63 -8.14
N LEU A 106 16.90 -18.23 -8.87
CA LEU A 106 15.47 -18.16 -8.58
C LEU A 106 14.95 -19.56 -8.25
N GLU A 107 14.46 -19.72 -7.02
CA GLU A 107 13.77 -20.93 -6.59
C GLU A 107 12.31 -20.59 -6.27
N VAL A 108 11.38 -21.31 -6.88
CA VAL A 108 9.94 -21.12 -6.69
C VAL A 108 9.37 -22.40 -6.07
N THR A 109 8.72 -22.26 -4.92
CA THR A 109 7.89 -23.31 -4.31
C THR A 109 6.43 -22.86 -4.28
N SER A 110 5.53 -23.73 -3.80
CA SER A 110 4.10 -23.42 -3.68
C SER A 110 3.80 -22.22 -2.76
N GLU A 111 4.66 -21.93 -1.80
CA GLU A 111 4.42 -20.92 -0.77
C GLU A 111 5.40 -19.74 -0.81
N ARG A 112 6.55 -19.89 -1.47
CA ARG A 112 7.61 -18.87 -1.45
C ARG A 112 8.42 -18.81 -2.73
N ILE A 113 8.93 -17.61 -3.00
CA ILE A 113 9.96 -17.35 -4.01
C ILE A 113 11.23 -16.97 -3.25
N THR A 114 12.33 -17.64 -3.53
CA THR A 114 13.65 -17.35 -2.95
C THR A 114 14.58 -16.84 -4.04
N LEU A 115 15.17 -15.66 -3.82
CA LEU A 115 16.21 -15.08 -4.66
C LEU A 115 17.54 -15.13 -3.91
N THR A 116 18.49 -15.90 -4.44
CA THR A 116 19.82 -16.06 -3.84
C THR A 116 20.85 -15.41 -4.75
N LYS A 117 21.56 -14.39 -4.27
CA LYS A 117 22.63 -13.75 -5.04
C LYS A 117 23.69 -14.79 -5.41
N ILE A 118 24.05 -14.84 -6.68
CA ILE A 118 25.11 -15.72 -7.17
C ILE A 118 26.44 -15.07 -6.84
N SER A 119 27.05 -15.52 -5.74
CA SER A 119 28.48 -15.30 -5.50
C SER A 119 29.23 -16.05 -6.60
N SER A 120 30.13 -15.39 -7.33
CA SER A 120 30.92 -15.97 -8.41
C SER A 120 31.97 -16.97 -7.94
N ASN A 121 31.62 -17.86 -7.01
CA ASN A 121 32.49 -18.94 -6.56
C ASN A 121 31.65 -20.14 -6.09
N LYS A 122 31.28 -20.99 -7.06
CA LYS A 122 31.17 -22.45 -6.96
C LYS A 122 30.69 -23.00 -8.31
N GLU A 123 31.59 -23.65 -9.03
CA GLU A 123 31.24 -24.64 -10.05
C GLU A 123 30.26 -25.66 -9.44
N PRO A 124 29.25 -26.13 -10.20
CA PRO A 124 28.40 -27.22 -9.74
C PRO A 124 29.24 -28.49 -9.63
N GLU A 125 29.30 -29.08 -8.44
CA GLU A 125 29.85 -30.43 -8.26
C GLU A 125 29.11 -31.40 -9.19
N LYS A 126 29.87 -32.03 -10.09
CA LYS A 126 29.40 -33.14 -10.91
C LYS A 126 28.89 -34.22 -9.96
N LYS A 127 27.61 -34.57 -10.06
CA LYS A 127 27.12 -35.83 -9.50
C LYS A 127 27.75 -36.96 -10.30
N ASP A 128 28.81 -37.55 -9.76
CA ASP A 128 29.40 -38.77 -10.30
C ASP A 128 28.33 -39.85 -10.38
N THR A 129 28.11 -40.32 -11.60
CA THR A 129 27.43 -41.57 -11.88
C THR A 129 28.33 -42.69 -11.39
N ILE A 130 27.91 -43.38 -10.33
CA ILE A 130 28.47 -44.69 -10.00
C ILE A 130 27.32 -45.69 -10.00
N GLU A 131 27.23 -46.31 -11.17
CA GLU A 131 26.79 -47.66 -11.44
C GLU A 131 26.96 -48.62 -10.25
N SER A 132 25.88 -49.33 -9.91
CA SER A 132 25.96 -50.57 -9.14
C SER A 132 24.90 -51.53 -9.65
N ALA A 133 25.25 -52.18 -10.77
CA ALA A 133 24.76 -53.50 -11.07
C ALA A 133 25.38 -54.49 -10.06
N LYS A 134 24.53 -55.13 -9.25
CA LYS A 134 24.77 -56.44 -8.61
C LYS A 134 23.42 -57.15 -8.65
N LYS A 135 23.21 -58.02 -9.64
CA LYS A 135 23.49 -59.46 -9.66
C LYS A 135 22.43 -60.25 -8.90
#